data_AF-A0A973X8V4-F1
#
_entry.id   AF-A0A973X8V4-F1
#
_cell.length_a   1.000
_cell.length_b   1.000
_cell.length_c   1.000
_cell.angle_alpha   90.00
_cell.angle_beta   90.00
_cell.angle_gamma   90.00
#
_symmetry.space_group_name_H-M   'P 1'
#
loop_
_entity.id
_entity.type
_entity.pdbx_description
1 polymer ?
#
loop_
_entity_poly.entity_id
_entity_poly.type
_entity_poly.pdbx_seq_one_letter_code
_entity_poly.pdbx_strand_id
1 'polypeptide(L)'
;VPTPCQPQGQLEREVLALLETGRTLESEYDVKHSPVASFLVRSVGFGRAGVLLEQARAFFGQRISGEQFLDACNPEIVEAIVNGACQVFEIRRKAIRHRTA
;
A
#
# COMPACT_ATOMS: atom_id res chain seq x y z
N VAL A 1 4.74 11.55 -8.57
CA VAL A 1 5.12 10.27 -7.92
C VAL A 1 6.51 10.46 -7.36
N PRO A 2 6.72 10.24 -6.05
CA PRO A 2 8.03 10.41 -5.42
C PRO A 2 9.10 9.52 -6.07
N THR A 3 10.35 9.96 -6.02
CA THR A 3 11.49 9.17 -6.48
C THR A 3 11.57 7.86 -5.67
N PRO A 4 11.65 6.68 -6.32
CA PRO A 4 11.67 5.41 -5.61
C PRO A 4 12.88 5.27 -4.67
N CYS A 5 12.62 4.98 -3.39
CA CYS A 5 13.63 4.61 -2.42
C CYS A 5 14.15 3.19 -2.68
N GLN A 6 15.46 3.01 -2.50
CA GLN A 6 16.11 1.70 -2.62
C GLN A 6 16.23 1.04 -1.23
N PRO A 7 15.96 -0.27 -1.12
CA PRO A 7 16.15 -1.00 0.13
C PRO A 7 17.64 -1.03 0.52
N GLN A 8 17.90 -0.86 1.81
CA GLN A 8 19.23 -0.88 2.41
C GLN A 8 19.47 -2.21 3.14
N GLY A 9 20.55 -2.89 2.79
CA GLY A 9 20.92 -4.16 3.42
C GLY A 9 20.07 -5.35 2.94
N GLN A 10 20.25 -6.49 3.60
CA GLN A 10 19.62 -7.75 3.20
C GLN A 10 18.15 -7.84 3.65
N LEU A 11 17.86 -7.45 4.90
CA LEU A 11 16.51 -7.53 5.46
C LEU A 11 15.48 -6.71 4.66
N GLU A 12 15.79 -5.46 4.31
CA GLU A 12 14.87 -4.62 3.54
C GLU A 12 14.62 -5.18 2.13
N ARG A 13 15.64 -5.80 1.52
CA ARG A 13 15.48 -6.49 0.22
C ARG A 13 14.56 -7.69 0.34
N GLU A 14 14.70 -8.49 1.39
CA GLU A 14 13.84 -9.65 1.66
C GLU A 14 12.39 -9.20 1.94
N VAL A 15 12.20 -8.18 2.77
CA VAL A 15 10.86 -7.64 3.06
C VAL A 15 10.22 -7.06 1.79
N LEU A 16 10.97 -6.28 1.00
CA LEU A 16 10.44 -5.72 -0.24
C LEU A 16 10.05 -6.84 -1.22
N ALA A 17 10.88 -7.87 -1.36
CA ALA A 17 10.54 -9.04 -2.17
C ALA A 17 9.24 -9.70 -1.68
N LEU A 18 9.09 -9.93 -0.37
CA LEU A 18 7.86 -10.48 0.21
C LEU A 18 6.63 -9.61 -0.04
N LEU A 19 6.75 -8.28 -0.04
CA LEU A 19 5.63 -7.39 -0.35
C LEU A 19 5.22 -7.49 -1.83
N GLU A 20 6.19 -7.64 -2.73
CA GLU A 20 6.00 -7.69 -4.18
C GLU A 20 5.54 -9.05 -4.69
N THR A 21 6.07 -10.14 -4.14
CA THR A 21 5.80 -11.51 -4.60
C THR A 21 4.89 -12.29 -3.66
N GLY A 22 4.59 -11.73 -2.49
CA GLY A 22 3.86 -12.37 -1.41
C GLY A 22 4.63 -13.47 -0.70
N ARG A 23 3.95 -14.05 0.29
CA ARG A 23 4.41 -15.26 0.96
C ARG A 23 4.09 -16.43 0.05
N THR A 24 5.10 -17.04 -0.56
CA THR A 24 4.96 -18.32 -1.25
C THR A 24 4.46 -19.36 -0.26
N LEU A 25 3.17 -19.67 -0.32
CA LEU A 25 2.49 -20.91 0.06
C LEU A 25 1.04 -20.75 -0.37
N GLU A 26 0.51 -21.72 -1.09
CA GLU A 26 -0.82 -21.68 -1.70
C GLU A 26 -1.92 -21.55 -0.63
N SER A 27 -2.36 -20.32 -0.39
CA SER A 27 -3.61 -20.05 0.29
C SER A 27 -4.46 -19.23 -0.66
N GLU A 28 -5.60 -19.77 -1.07
CA GLU A 28 -6.58 -19.09 -1.95
C GLU A 28 -7.08 -17.76 -1.36
N TYR A 29 -6.88 -17.56 -0.05
CA TYR A 29 -7.31 -16.38 0.70
C TYR A 29 -6.16 -15.44 1.09
N ASP A 30 -4.90 -15.82 0.89
CA ASP A 30 -3.77 -14.96 1.21
C ASP A 30 -3.51 -14.01 0.03
N VAL A 31 -3.46 -12.71 0.32
CA VAL A 31 -3.21 -11.70 -0.69
C VAL A 31 -1.76 -11.87 -1.17
N LYS A 32 -1.59 -12.57 -2.30
CA LYS A 32 -0.32 -13.03 -2.88
C LYS A 32 0.71 -11.93 -3.16
N HIS A 33 0.35 -10.67 -3.03
CA HIS A 33 1.25 -9.51 -3.07
C HIS A 33 0.44 -8.31 -2.62
N SER A 34 1.04 -7.32 -1.96
CA SER A 34 0.33 -6.11 -1.55
C SER A 34 0.80 -4.93 -2.39
N PRO A 35 0.15 -4.63 -3.54
CA PRO A 35 0.58 -3.55 -4.42
C PRO A 35 0.68 -2.21 -3.70
N VAL A 36 -0.25 -1.94 -2.78
CA VAL A 36 -0.28 -0.71 -2.00
C VAL A 36 0.90 -0.65 -1.02
N ALA A 37 1.20 -1.74 -0.32
CA ALA A 37 2.33 -1.77 0.61
C ALA A 37 3.68 -1.64 -0.13
N SER A 38 3.85 -2.36 -1.26
CA SER A 38 5.06 -2.24 -2.10
C SER A 38 5.22 -0.83 -2.65
N PHE A 39 4.13 -0.24 -3.18
CA PHE A 39 4.14 1.15 -3.65
C PHE A 39 4.52 2.13 -2.53
N LEU A 40 3.95 1.97 -1.34
CA LEU A 40 4.21 2.84 -0.20
C LEU A 40 5.68 2.76 0.23
N VAL A 41 6.21 1.55 0.43
CA VAL A 41 7.62 1.35 0.81
C VAL A 41 8.57 1.88 -0.26
N ARG A 42 8.26 1.70 -1.55
CA ARG A 42 9.04 2.30 -2.63
C ARG A 42 8.95 3.83 -2.65
N SER A 43 7.83 4.41 -2.22
CA SER A 43 7.62 5.86 -2.28
C SER A 43 8.19 6.61 -1.08
N VAL A 44 8.21 6.00 0.11
CA VAL A 44 8.70 6.66 1.35
C VAL A 44 9.98 6.06 1.93
N GLY A 45 10.36 4.85 1.50
CA GLY A 45 11.47 4.09 2.09
C GLY A 45 11.11 3.40 3.40
N PHE A 46 11.91 2.40 3.80
CA PHE A 46 11.67 1.57 4.98
C PHE A 46 11.63 2.36 6.30
N GLY A 47 12.53 3.34 6.47
CA GLY A 47 12.58 4.16 7.68
C GLY A 47 11.26 4.92 7.91
N ARG A 48 10.75 5.61 6.89
CA ARG A 48 9.47 6.32 7.01
C ARG A 48 8.27 5.37 7.03
N ALA A 49 8.33 4.26 6.30
CA ALA A 49 7.30 3.22 6.35
C ALA A 49 7.13 2.66 7.78
N GLY A 50 8.24 2.47 8.52
CA GLY A 50 8.20 2.09 9.93
C GLY A 50 7.49 3.11 10.82
N VAL A 51 7.74 4.41 10.62
CA VAL A 51 7.03 5.46 11.37
C VAL A 51 5.53 5.46 11.03
N LEU A 52 5.18 5.33 9.75
CA LEU A 52 3.78 5.26 9.32
C LEU A 52 3.08 4.00 9.84
N LEU A 53 3.78 2.89 10.00
CA LEU A 53 3.24 1.67 10.61
C LEU A 53 2.82 1.92 12.05
N GLU A 54 3.62 2.63 12.85
CA GLU A 54 3.26 2.97 14.23
C GLU A 54 2.06 3.93 14.28
N GLN A 55 1.98 4.90 13.37
CA GLN A 55 0.80 5.76 13.24
C GLN A 55 -0.44 4.95 12.85
N ALA A 56 -0.32 3.99 11.94
CA ALA A 56 -1.41 3.10 11.56
C ALA A 56 -1.88 2.25 12.75
N ARG A 57 -0.96 1.71 13.56
CA ARG A 57 -1.30 0.99 14.79
C ARG A 57 -2.04 1.87 15.79
N ALA A 58 -1.64 3.14 15.91
CA ALA A 58 -2.34 4.10 16.77
C ALA A 58 -3.76 4.37 16.26
N PHE A 59 -3.92 4.56 14.95
CA PHE A 59 -5.23 4.77 14.31
C PHE A 59 -6.16 3.57 14.49
N PHE A 60 -5.73 2.35 14.14
CA PHE A 60 -6.53 1.14 14.33
C PHE A 60 -6.78 0.82 15.80
N GLY A 61 -5.89 1.26 16.69
CA GLY A 61 -6.08 1.22 18.13
C GLY A 61 -6.96 2.35 18.68
N GLN A 62 -7.59 3.17 17.83
CA GLN A 62 -8.48 4.29 18.19
C GLN A 62 -7.81 5.37 19.06
N ARG A 63 -6.47 5.47 19.01
CA ARG A 63 -5.69 6.46 19.78
C ARG A 63 -5.53 7.80 19.03
N ILE A 64 -5.66 7.77 17.70
CA ILE A 64 -5.67 8.95 16.83
C ILE A 64 -6.82 8.82 15.83
N SER A 65 -7.30 9.95 15.30
CA SER A 65 -8.32 9.98 14.27
C SER A 65 -7.75 9.63 12.89
N GLY A 66 -8.63 9.40 11.91
CA GLY A 66 -8.21 9.14 10.53
C GLY A 66 -7.54 10.35 9.90
N GLU A 67 -8.04 11.55 10.19
CA GLU A 67 -7.46 12.83 9.75
C GLU A 67 -6.04 12.99 10.32
N GLN A 68 -5.86 12.74 11.61
CA GLN A 68 -4.53 12.78 12.25
C GLN A 68 -3.55 11.79 11.63
N PHE A 69 -4.01 10.60 11.23
CA PHE A 69 -3.19 9.63 10.52
C PHE A 69 -2.81 10.13 9.11
N LEU A 70 -3.78 10.69 8.37
CA LEU A 70 -3.56 11.21 7.02
C LEU A 70 -2.62 12.42 7.02
N ASP A 71 -2.65 13.26 8.05
CA ASP A 71 -1.73 14.40 8.21
C ASP A 71 -0.26 13.95 8.33
N ALA A 72 -0.02 12.72 8.81
CA ALA A 72 1.33 12.13 8.88
C ALA A 72 1.81 11.55 7.53
N CYS A 73 0.92 11.41 6.54
CA CYS A 73 1.22 10.86 5.23
C CYS A 73 1.65 11.96 4.24
N ASN A 74 2.44 11.59 3.23
CA ASN A 74 2.73 12.49 2.13
C ASN A 74 1.46 12.63 1.25
N PRO A 75 0.95 13.86 1.02
CA PRO A 75 -0.29 14.08 0.28
C PRO A 75 -0.26 13.53 -1.14
N GLU A 76 0.89 13.58 -1.83
CA GLU A 76 1.03 13.03 -3.19
C GLU A 76 0.85 11.51 -3.22
N ILE A 77 1.28 10.82 -2.15
CA ILE A 77 1.17 9.37 -2.04
C ILE A 77 -0.29 9.00 -1.73
N VAL A 78 -0.94 9.77 -0.85
CA VAL A 78 -2.36 9.59 -0.55
C VAL A 78 -3.19 9.77 -1.83
N GLU A 79 -2.94 10.83 -2.58
CA GLU A 79 -3.62 11.10 -3.85
C GLU A 79 -3.39 9.98 -4.87
N ALA A 80 -2.16 9.48 -5.00
CA ALA A 80 -1.85 8.35 -5.89
C ALA A 80 -2.63 7.08 -5.51
N ILE A 81 -2.75 6.76 -4.21
CA ILE A 81 -3.53 5.60 -3.73
C ILE A 81 -5.02 5.80 -4.01
N VAL A 82 -5.57 6.99 -3.73
CA VAL A 82 -6.98 7.32 -4.01
C VAL A 82 -7.28 7.17 -5.50
N ASN A 83 -6.45 7.75 -6.37
CA ASN A 83 -6.62 7.65 -7.82
C ASN A 83 -6.55 6.20 -8.32
N GLY A 84 -5.61 5.41 -7.79
CA GLY A 84 -5.51 3.98 -8.09
C GLY A 84 -6.77 3.21 -7.67
N ALA A 85 -7.30 3.47 -6.48
CA ALA A 85 -8.54 2.86 -6.01
C ALA A 85 -9.73 3.21 -6.91
N CYS A 86 -9.89 4.49 -7.27
CA CYS A 86 -10.91 4.94 -8.22
C CYS A 86 -10.79 4.23 -9.58
N GLN A 87 -9.57 4.09 -10.10
CA GLN A 87 -9.33 3.41 -11.37
C GLN A 87 -9.72 1.93 -11.32
N VAL A 88 -9.43 1.22 -10.21
CA VAL A 88 -9.85 -0.17 -10.02
C VAL A 88 -11.38 -0.29 -10.05
N PHE A 89 -12.09 0.61 -9.35
CA PHE A 89 -13.56 0.63 -9.38
C PHE A 89 -14.09 0.90 -10.79
N GLU A 90 -13.51 1.83 -11.52
CA GLU A 90 -13.90 2.14 -12.90
C GLU A 90 -13.70 0.95 -13.85
N ILE A 91 -12.57 0.24 -13.74
CA ILE A 91 -12.30 -0.97 -14.51
C ILE A 91 -13.36 -2.05 -14.21
N ARG A 92 -13.64 -2.30 -12.92
CA ARG A 92 -14.65 -3.28 -12.50
C ARG A 92 -16.06 -2.90 -12.96
N ARG A 93 -16.42 -1.62 -12.86
CA ARG A 93 -17.70 -1.08 -13.34
C ARG A 93 -17.91 -1.34 -14.83
N LYS A 94 -16.88 -1.05 -15.65
CA LYS A 94 -16.92 -1.34 -17.10
C LYS A 94 -17.07 -2.83 -17.36
N ALA A 95 -16.29 -3.68 -16.69
CA ALA A 95 -16.34 -5.13 -16.86
C ALA A 95 -17.73 -5.72 -16.55
N ILE A 96 -18.39 -5.24 -15.48
CA ILE A 96 -19.75 -5.67 -15.14
C ILE A 96 -20.75 -5.25 -16.22
N ARG A 97 -20.70 -3.98 -16.67
CA ARG A 97 -21.61 -3.47 -17.70
C ARG A 97 -21.48 -4.18 -19.06
N HIS A 98 -20.26 -4.58 -19.44
CA HIS A 98 -20.02 -5.34 -20.67
C HIS A 98 -20.41 -6.82 -20.57
N ARG A 99 -20.65 -7.34 -19.36
CA ARG A 99 -21.10 -8.73 -19.15
C ARG A 99 -22.63 -8.89 -19.22
N THR A 100 -23.35 -7.77 -19.14
CA THR A 100 -24.82 -7.71 -19.14
C THR A 100 -25.42 -7.25 -20.47
N ALA A 101 -24.58 -7.07 -21.51
CA ALA A 101 -24.96 -6.76 -22.89
C ALA A 101 -24.64 -7.96 -23.79
#